data_AF-A0A1C5NWY3-F1
#
_entry.id   AF-A0A1C5NWY3-F1
#
_cell.length_a   1.000
_cell.length_b   1.000
_cell.length_c   1.000
_cell.angle_alpha   90.00
_cell.angle_beta   90.00
_cell.angle_gamma   90.00
#
_symmetry.space_group_name_H-M   'P 1'
#
loop_
_entity.id
_entity.type
_entity.pdbx_description
1 polymer ?
#
loop_
_entity_poly.entity_id
_entity_poly.type
_entity_poly.pdbx_seq_one_letter_code
_entity_poly.pdbx_strand_id
1 'polypeptide(L)' 'MLEEELAGYEKLGVSLYLEGEPSNSTAIAKACQIADGGGYMRDYTEDEKGHIARVDFDFVIDEP' A
#
# COMPACT_ATOMS: atom_id res chain seq x y z
N MET A 1 4.55 13.14 1.10
CA MET A 1 4.13 12.47 -0.15
C MET A 1 3.84 11.00 0.14
N LEU A 2 3.07 10.28 -0.69
CA LEU A 2 2.68 8.88 -0.43
C LEU A 2 3.90 7.98 -0.14
N GLU A 3 4.98 8.12 -0.90
CA GLU A 3 6.23 7.40 -0.65
C GLU A 3 6.80 7.62 0.76
N GLU A 4 6.77 8.86 1.26
CA GLU A 4 7.32 9.18 2.60
C GLU A 4 6.49 8.58 3.73
N GLU A 5 5.16 8.53 3.57
CA GLU A 5 4.25 7.85 4.49
C GLU A 5 4.55 6.34 4.55
N LEU A 6 4.66 5.72 3.37
CA LEU A 6 4.96 4.29 3.23
C LEU A 6 6.36 3.94 3.76
N ALA A 7 7.35 4.80 3.52
CA ALA A 7 8.68 4.63 4.10
C ALA A 7 8.65 4.74 5.64
N GLY A 8 7.68 5.46 6.21
CA GLY A 8 7.41 5.46 7.64
C GLY A 8 6.93 4.09 8.15
N TYR A 9 5.99 3.48 7.44
CA TYR A 9 5.50 2.12 7.72
C TYR A 9 6.62 1.08 7.65
N GLU A 10 7.45 1.09 6.61
CA GLU A 10 8.58 0.17 6.47
C GLU A 10 9.56 0.30 7.65
N LYS A 11 9.87 1.53 8.09
CA LYS A 11 10.74 1.77 9.24
C LYS A 11 10.17 1.25 10.55
N LEU A 12 8.84 1.20 10.67
CA LEU A 12 8.13 0.63 11.81
C LEU A 12 7.99 -0.90 11.72
N GLY A 13 8.48 -1.52 10.64
CA GLY A 13 8.38 -2.96 10.40
C GLY A 13 7.02 -3.41 9.85
N VAL A 14 6.19 -2.46 9.40
CA VAL A 14 4.92 -2.78 8.73
C VAL A 14 5.21 -3.28 7.32
N SER A 15 4.63 -4.42 6.97
CA SER A 15 4.82 -5.01 5.65
C SER A 15 3.95 -4.32 4.61
N LEU A 16 4.51 -4.00 3.46
CA LEU A 16 3.79 -3.39 2.36
C LEU A 16 3.60 -4.40 1.23
N TYR A 17 2.41 -4.43 0.65
CA TYR A 17 2.06 -5.33 -0.43
C TYR A 17 1.38 -4.56 -1.56
N LEU A 18 1.61 -5.02 -2.79
CA LEU A 18 1.00 -4.50 -4.01
C LEU A 18 0.48 -5.69 -4.81
N GLU A 19 -0.83 -5.74 -5.08
CA GLU A 19 -1.48 -6.85 -5.81
C GLU A 19 -1.18 -8.22 -5.17
N GLY A 20 -1.24 -8.30 -3.84
CA GLY A 20 -0.95 -9.53 -3.09
C GLY A 20 0.52 -9.93 -2.97
N GLU A 21 1.45 -9.20 -3.60
CA GLU A 21 2.89 -9.49 -3.56
C GLU A 21 3.67 -8.53 -2.62
N PRO A 22 4.68 -9.01 -1.87
CA PRO A 22 5.52 -8.14 -1.04
C PRO A 22 6.18 -7.04 -1.87
N SER A 23 6.09 -5.80 -1.40
CA SER A 23 6.55 -4.63 -2.13
C SER A 23 7.20 -3.60 -1.20
N ASN A 24 7.54 -2.42 -1.73
CA ASN A 24 8.16 -1.32 -1.01
C ASN A 24 7.50 0.01 -1.31
N SER A 25 7.82 1.01 -0.49
CA SER A 25 7.24 2.36 -0.57
C SER A 25 7.38 3.00 -1.95
N THR A 26 8.57 2.95 -2.55
CA THR A 26 8.83 3.54 -3.87
C THR A 26 8.02 2.85 -4.97
N ALA A 27 7.93 1.51 -4.97
CA ALA A 27 7.20 0.76 -5.98
C ALA A 27 5.70 1.05 -5.93
N ILE A 28 5.10 1.03 -4.74
CA ILE A 28 3.68 1.33 -4.53
C ILE A 28 3.37 2.78 -4.92
N ALA A 29 4.17 3.74 -4.45
CA ALA A 29 3.95 5.14 -4.77
C ALA A 29 4.01 5.41 -6.28
N LYS A 30 4.93 4.74 -6.98
CA LYS A 30 5.03 4.81 -8.44
C LYS A 30 3.80 4.18 -9.13
N ALA A 31 3.34 3.01 -8.66
CA ALA A 31 2.14 2.36 -9.19
C ALA A 31 0.91 3.26 -9.06
N CYS A 32 0.70 3.88 -7.89
CA CYS A 32 -0.38 4.84 -7.67
C CYS A 32 -0.25 6.09 -8.54
N GLN A 33 0.96 6.55 -8.85
CA GLN A 33 1.18 7.73 -9.68
C GLN A 33 0.86 7.50 -11.17
N ILE A 34 1.08 6.27 -11.67
CA ILE A 34 0.86 5.94 -13.08
C ILE A 34 -0.47 5.24 -13.34
N ALA A 35 -1.25 4.96 -12.29
CA ALA A 35 -2.57 4.37 -12.40
C ALA A 35 -3.47 5.23 -13.28
N ASP A 36 -4.11 4.60 -14.27
CA ASP A 36 -5.07 5.22 -15.18
C ASP A 36 -6.31 4.32 -15.30
N GLY A 37 -7.49 4.93 -15.45
CA GLY A 37 -8.77 4.19 -15.44
C GLY A 37 -9.12 3.55 -14.10
N GLY A 38 -8.53 4.02 -13.00
CA GLY A 38 -8.74 3.51 -11.66
C GLY A 38 -7.70 4.01 -10.67
N GLY A 39 -7.67 3.40 -9.49
CA GLY A 39 -6.73 3.73 -8.43
C GLY A 39 -6.44 2.53 -7.54
N TYR A 40 -5.45 2.65 -6.67
CA TYR A 40 -5.19 1.61 -5.66
C TYR A 40 -5.94 1.95 -4.37
N MET A 41 -6.74 1.01 -3.87
CA MET A 41 -7.26 1.07 -2.51
C MET A 41 -6.31 0.36 -1.55
N ARG A 42 -6.35 0.79 -0.29
CA ARG A 42 -5.49 0.25 0.75
C ARG A 42 -6.29 -0.44 1.85
N ASP A 43 -5.92 -1.66 2.18
CA ASP A 43 -6.44 -2.40 3.31
C ASP A 43 -5.37 -2.53 4.41
N TYR A 44 -5.84 -2.60 5.65
CA TYR A 44 -4.97 -2.69 6.84
C TYR A 44 -5.22 -4.00 7.55
N THR A 45 -4.14 -4.75 7.79
CA THR A 45 -4.18 -5.93 8.66
C THR A 45 -3.46 -5.62 9.96
N GLU A 46 -4.12 -5.94 11.09
CA GLU A 46 -3.59 -5.73 12.43
C GLU A 46 -2.81 -6.96 12.94
N ASP A 47 -1.84 -6.73 13.83
CA ASP A 47 -1.19 -7.78 14.63
C ASP A 47 -2.07 -8.20 15.82
N GLU A 48 -1.60 -9.17 16.61
CA GLU A 48 -2.30 -9.65 17.82
C GLU A 48 -2.50 -8.57 18.89
N LYS A 49 -1.83 -7.42 18.78
CA LYS A 49 -1.91 -6.28 19.71
C LYS A 49 -2.76 -5.14 19.17
N GLY A 50 -3.35 -5.29 17.97
CA GLY A 50 -4.15 -4.26 17.31
C GLY A 50 -3.32 -3.15 16.64
N HIS A 51 -2.01 -3.35 16.44
CA HIS A 51 -1.21 -2.43 15.63
C HIS A 51 -1.25 -2.85 14.16
N ILE A 52 -1.15 -1.88 13.26
CA ILE A 52 -1.02 -2.17 11.82
C ILE A 52 0.25 -3.02 11.60
N ALA A 53 0.07 -4.22 11.07
CA ALA A 53 1.14 -5.16 10.74
C ALA A 53 1.44 -5.18 9.24
N ARG A 54 0.40 -4.95 8.42
CA ARG A 54 0.50 -4.98 6.96
C ARG A 54 -0.45 -3.98 6.33
N VAL A 55 -0.02 -3.38 5.22
CA VAL A 55 -0.84 -2.56 4.33
C VAL A 55 -0.81 -3.17 2.94
N ASP A 56 -1.99 -3.45 2.40
CA ASP A 56 -2.19 -4.05 1.10
C ASP A 56 -2.73 -3.02 0.12
N PHE A 57 -2.11 -2.91 -1.05
CA PHE A 57 -2.58 -2.05 -2.14
C PHE A 57 -3.10 -2.90 -3.29
N ASP A 58 -4.39 -2.78 -3.58
CA ASP A 58 -5.06 -3.49 -4.66
C ASP A 58 -5.71 -2.49 -5.64
N PHE A 59 -5.51 -2.72 -6.92
CA PHE A 59 -6.03 -1.89 -7.99
C PHE A 59 -7.53 -2.09 -8.13
N VAL A 60 -8.25 -0.97 -8.12
CA VAL A 60 -9.68 -0.91 -8.38
C VAL A 60 -9.92 -0.05 -9.61
N ILE A 61 -10.79 -0.54 -10.49
CA ILE A 61 -11.21 0.19 -11.68
C ILE A 61 -12.25 1.22 -11.24
N ASP A 62 -12.11 2.46 -11.70
CA ASP A 62 -13.18 3.45 -11.56
C ASP A 62 -14.30 3.04 -12.55
N GLU A 63 -15.45 2.63 -12.02
CA GLU A 63 -16.62 2.36 -12.88
C GLU A 63 -17.00 3.65 -13.64
N PRO A 64 -17.24 3.58 -14.96
CA PRO A 64 -17.51 4.74 -15.81
C PRO A 64 -18.89 5.39 -15.58
#